data_AF-A0A3A0CPE1-F1
#
_entry.id   AF-A0A3A0CPE1-F1
#
_cell.length_a   1.000
_cell.length_b   1.000
_cell.length_c   1.000
_cell.angle_alpha   90.00
_cell.angle_beta   90.00
_cell.angle_gamma   90.00
#
_symmetry.space_group_name_H-M   'P 1'
#
loop_
_entity.id
_entity.type
_entity.pdbx_description
1 polymer ?
#
loop_
_entity_poly.entity_id
_entity_poly.type
_entity_poly.pdbx_seq_one_letter_code
_entity_poly.pdbx_strand_id
1 'polypeptide(L)'
;MNTQFAKAIQTLVTCLSLASPPAVLGQVYEMDWATHDGGGVSFRAAGVYTLGGTIGQADAGVMTGGPYALQGGFWSMSSLCHCPGDMNGDGFRDALDVQKFVSCLTAGGGCSCADVDGLGGVSIDDCAVFIDSLLSGDPCP
;
A
#
# COMPACT_ATOMS: atom_id res chain seq x y z
N MET A 1 25.26 -54.57 -53.49
CA MET A 1 24.61 -53.43 -52.82
C MET A 1 25.70 -52.41 -52.49
N ASN A 2 25.63 -51.20 -53.06
CA ASN A 2 26.73 -50.23 -53.04
C ASN A 2 26.97 -49.67 -51.62
N THR A 3 28.17 -49.85 -51.09
CA THR A 3 28.59 -49.44 -49.73
C THR A 3 28.47 -47.93 -49.47
N GLN A 4 28.43 -47.11 -50.53
CA GLN A 4 28.20 -45.67 -50.45
C GLN A 4 26.76 -45.31 -50.09
N PHE A 5 25.77 -46.11 -50.51
CA PHE A 5 24.37 -45.89 -50.14
C PHE A 5 24.12 -46.20 -48.66
N ALA A 6 24.78 -47.22 -48.12
CA ALA A 6 24.66 -47.57 -46.69
C ALA A 6 25.23 -46.46 -45.78
N LYS A 7 26.37 -45.86 -46.16
CA LYS A 7 26.95 -44.73 -45.41
C LYS A 7 26.07 -43.47 -45.46
N ALA A 8 25.49 -43.15 -46.62
CA ALA A 8 24.58 -42.01 -46.76
C ALA A 8 23.34 -42.13 -45.87
N ILE A 9 22.75 -43.33 -45.78
CA ILE A 9 21.60 -43.61 -44.90
C ILE A 9 21.99 -43.46 -43.44
N GLN A 10 23.16 -43.96 -43.03
CA GLN A 10 23.61 -43.88 -41.65
C GLN A 10 23.92 -42.44 -41.21
N THR A 11 24.52 -41.64 -42.09
CA THR A 11 24.72 -40.20 -41.84
C THR A 11 23.38 -39.46 -41.75
N LEU A 12 22.42 -39.78 -42.63
CA LEU A 12 21.09 -39.17 -42.60
C LEU A 12 20.33 -39.49 -41.31
N VAL A 13 20.35 -40.75 -40.86
CA VAL A 13 19.69 -41.18 -39.62
C VAL A 13 20.34 -40.53 -38.40
N THR A 14 21.67 -40.38 -38.39
CA THR A 14 22.40 -39.73 -37.28
C THR A 14 22.12 -38.23 -37.25
N CYS A 15 22.06 -37.54 -38.39
CA CYS A 15 21.67 -36.13 -38.41
C CYS A 15 20.21 -35.92 -37.95
N LEU A 16 19.32 -36.86 -38.28
CA LEU A 16 17.90 -36.75 -37.91
C LEU A 16 17.67 -36.96 -36.40
N SER A 17 18.49 -37.78 -35.74
CA SER A 17 18.40 -37.99 -34.29
C SER A 17 18.99 -36.85 -33.46
N LEU A 18 20.00 -36.13 -33.96
CA LEU A 18 20.53 -34.93 -33.29
C LEU A 18 19.67 -33.66 -33.52
N ALA A 19 18.78 -33.67 -34.51
CA ALA A 19 17.91 -32.54 -34.82
C ALA A 19 16.61 -32.50 -34.00
N SER A 20 16.37 -33.47 -33.11
CA SER A 20 15.21 -33.45 -32.23
C SER A 20 15.54 -32.66 -30.96
N PRO A 21 15.04 -31.42 -30.79
CA PRO A 21 15.19 -30.74 -29.52
C PRO A 21 14.46 -31.56 -28.44
N PRO A 22 15.06 -31.76 -27.25
CA PRO A 22 14.31 -32.34 -26.14
C PRO A 22 13.08 -31.48 -25.90
N ALA A 23 11.92 -32.12 -25.73
CA ALA A 23 10.72 -31.42 -25.32
C ALA A 23 11.00 -30.73 -23.97
N VAL A 24 11.19 -29.42 -24.00
CA VAL A 24 11.21 -28.61 -22.79
C VAL A 24 9.76 -28.55 -22.31
N LEU A 25 9.43 -29.43 -21.36
CA LEU A 25 8.22 -29.27 -20.58
C LEU A 25 8.45 -28.04 -19.70
N GLY A 26 7.92 -26.89 -20.13
CA GLY A 26 7.79 -25.73 -19.26
C GLY A 26 7.10 -26.18 -17.98
N GLN A 27 7.67 -25.81 -16.83
CA GLN A 27 7.07 -26.15 -15.55
C GLN A 27 5.66 -25.54 -15.51
N VAL A 28 4.65 -26.33 -15.17
CA VAL A 28 3.29 -25.83 -14.89
C VAL A 28 3.30 -25.19 -13.50
N TYR A 29 4.15 -24.17 -13.32
CA TYR A 29 3.97 -23.24 -12.22
C TYR A 29 2.99 -22.19 -12.74
N GLU A 30 1.71 -22.48 -12.55
CA GLU A 30 0.66 -21.48 -12.72
C GLU A 30 0.72 -20.56 -11.50
N MET A 31 0.95 -19.28 -11.75
CA MET A 31 0.79 -18.24 -10.76
C MET A 31 -0.72 -17.95 -10.70
N ASP A 32 -1.39 -18.54 -9.71
CA ASP A 32 -2.84 -18.44 -9.51
C ASP A 32 -3.26 -17.04 -9.03
N TRP A 33 -2.35 -16.27 -8.44
CA TRP A 33 -2.54 -14.87 -8.10
C TRP A 33 -1.22 -14.07 -8.08
N ALA A 34 -1.32 -12.77 -8.39
CA ALA A 34 -0.21 -11.82 -8.28
C ALA A 34 -0.73 -10.39 -8.09
N THR A 35 0.00 -9.58 -7.33
CA THR A 35 -0.14 -8.12 -7.29
C THR A 35 1.08 -7.49 -7.95
N HIS A 36 0.89 -6.35 -8.62
CA HIS A 36 1.97 -5.55 -9.19
C HIS A 36 1.94 -4.19 -8.50
N ASP A 37 2.79 -4.05 -7.50
CA ASP A 37 2.77 -2.88 -6.64
C ASP A 37 3.80 -1.86 -7.15
N GLY A 38 3.32 -0.66 -7.44
CA GLY A 38 4.17 0.44 -7.91
C GLY A 38 4.92 1.09 -6.74
N GLY A 39 6.10 1.64 -7.04
CA GLY A 39 6.85 2.44 -6.08
C GLY A 39 6.29 3.87 -5.92
N GLY A 40 7.01 4.67 -5.14
CA GLY A 40 6.78 6.11 -5.01
C GLY A 40 8.10 6.89 -5.00
N VAL A 41 7.99 8.21 -4.97
CA VAL A 41 9.10 9.12 -4.69
C VAL A 41 8.82 9.72 -3.32
N SER A 42 9.71 9.54 -2.35
CA SER A 42 9.54 10.22 -1.05
C SER A 42 9.66 11.73 -1.25
N PHE A 43 10.68 12.16 -2.01
CA PHE A 43 10.87 13.55 -2.42
C PHE A 43 11.62 13.63 -3.76
N ARG A 44 11.13 14.44 -4.68
CA ARG A 44 11.82 14.87 -5.91
C ARG A 44 11.69 16.38 -6.01
N ALA A 45 12.83 17.06 -6.12
CA ALA A 45 12.89 18.50 -6.27
C ALA A 45 13.08 18.89 -7.75
N ALA A 46 12.31 19.88 -8.20
CA ALA A 46 12.50 20.53 -9.49
C ALA A 46 12.33 22.05 -9.30
N GLY A 47 13.45 22.77 -9.22
CA GLY A 47 13.46 24.19 -8.89
C GLY A 47 13.01 24.43 -7.44
N VAL A 48 12.04 25.33 -7.25
CA VAL A 48 11.45 25.65 -5.92
C VAL A 48 10.37 24.67 -5.48
N TYR A 49 9.98 23.72 -6.34
CA TYR A 49 8.93 22.76 -6.04
C TYR A 49 9.54 21.43 -5.59
N THR A 50 8.94 20.86 -4.55
CA THR A 50 9.20 19.50 -4.09
C THR A 50 7.91 18.69 -4.25
N LEU A 51 8.03 17.49 -4.82
CA LEU A 51 6.91 16.56 -4.99
C LEU A 51 7.29 15.23 -4.35
N GLY A 52 6.46 14.77 -3.43
CA GLY A 52 6.45 13.41 -2.92
C GLY A 52 5.13 12.76 -3.33
N GLY A 53 5.17 11.47 -3.65
CA GLY A 53 3.97 10.77 -4.08
C GLY A 53 4.21 9.29 -4.30
N THR A 54 3.14 8.54 -4.19
CA THR A 54 3.09 7.09 -4.34
C THR A 54 2.23 6.74 -5.55
N ILE A 55 2.66 5.77 -6.35
CA ILE A 55 1.92 5.38 -7.55
C ILE A 55 1.46 3.92 -7.37
N GLY A 56 0.15 3.74 -7.19
CA GLY A 56 -0.54 2.45 -7.33
C GLY A 56 -0.15 1.40 -6.29
N GLN A 57 -1.01 1.23 -5.28
CA GLN A 57 -1.11 0.01 -4.48
C GLN A 57 -2.57 -0.45 -4.57
N ALA A 58 -2.81 -1.61 -5.17
CA ALA A 58 -4.18 -2.16 -5.30
C ALA A 58 -4.76 -2.64 -3.96
N ASP A 59 -3.88 -2.71 -2.96
CA ASP A 59 -3.97 -3.29 -1.63
C ASP A 59 -3.81 -2.21 -0.54
N ALA A 60 -4.13 -0.95 -0.88
CA ALA A 60 -4.27 0.11 0.12
C ALA A 60 -5.38 -0.23 1.14
N GLY A 61 -5.02 -0.22 2.43
CA GLY A 61 -5.94 -0.51 3.53
C GLY A 61 -5.40 -1.55 4.52
N VAL A 62 -6.24 -1.92 5.49
CA VAL A 62 -5.91 -2.95 6.48
C VAL A 62 -6.29 -4.32 5.91
N MET A 63 -5.29 -5.19 5.73
CA MET A 63 -5.46 -6.59 5.40
C MET A 63 -5.35 -7.43 6.68
N THR A 64 -6.27 -8.37 6.90
CA THR A 64 -6.26 -9.24 8.09
C THR A 64 -6.23 -10.71 7.71
N GLY A 65 -5.53 -11.53 8.50
CA GLY A 65 -5.42 -12.97 8.29
C GLY A 65 -4.95 -13.69 9.56
N GLY A 66 -5.85 -14.47 10.18
CA GLY A 66 -5.56 -15.10 11.47
C GLY A 66 -5.26 -14.06 12.55
N PRO A 67 -4.18 -14.20 13.33
CA PRO A 67 -3.77 -13.21 14.34
C PRO A 67 -2.97 -12.04 13.76
N TYR A 68 -2.79 -11.95 12.44
CA TYR A 68 -1.94 -10.96 11.80
C TYR A 68 -2.76 -9.89 11.07
N ALA A 69 -2.24 -8.67 11.11
CA ALA A 69 -2.73 -7.54 10.32
C ALA A 69 -1.56 -6.92 9.56
N LEU A 70 -1.81 -6.52 8.31
CA LEU A 70 -0.86 -5.84 7.44
C LEU A 70 -1.53 -4.58 6.91
N GLN A 71 -0.91 -3.42 7.12
CA GLN A 71 -1.37 -2.15 6.55
C GLN A 71 -0.65 -1.95 5.21
N GLY A 72 -1.36 -2.14 4.11
CA GLY A 72 -0.89 -1.83 2.76
C GLY A 72 -1.27 -0.41 2.36
N GLY A 73 -0.67 0.08 1.27
CA GLY A 73 -0.99 1.39 0.71
C GLY A 73 0.17 2.38 0.70
N PHE A 74 -0.18 3.66 0.81
CA PHE A 74 0.79 4.74 0.64
C PHE A 74 1.75 4.83 1.84
N TRP A 75 2.92 5.44 1.62
CA TRP A 75 3.78 5.86 2.73
C TRP A 75 2.86 6.65 3.66
N SER A 76 2.76 6.23 4.92
CA SER A 76 2.04 7.01 5.92
C SER A 76 2.60 8.42 5.81
N MET A 77 1.80 9.33 5.25
CA MET A 77 1.99 10.76 5.46
C MET A 77 1.74 10.90 6.95
N SER A 78 2.79 10.64 7.72
CA SER A 78 2.78 10.69 9.17
C SER A 78 2.07 11.97 9.56
N SER A 79 0.92 11.85 10.20
CA SER A 79 0.10 12.94 10.76
C SER A 79 -0.94 13.65 9.89
N LEU A 80 -1.39 13.15 8.75
CA LEU A 80 -2.73 13.57 8.32
C LEU A 80 -3.73 12.72 9.08
N CYS A 81 -4.24 13.28 10.19
CA CYS A 81 -5.41 12.71 10.81
C CYS A 81 -6.51 12.65 9.74
N HIS A 82 -6.79 11.44 9.26
CA HIS A 82 -7.75 11.24 8.17
C HIS A 82 -9.11 11.82 8.55
N CYS A 83 -9.43 11.75 9.84
CA CYS A 83 -10.54 12.45 10.44
C CYS A 83 -10.08 13.25 11.67
N PRO A 84 -9.78 14.55 11.52
CA PRO A 84 -9.46 15.41 12.65
C PRO A 84 -10.61 15.35 13.66
N GLY A 85 -10.31 14.95 14.90
CA GLY A 85 -11.27 14.73 15.98
C GLY A 85 -11.65 13.27 16.23
N ASP A 86 -11.41 12.34 15.30
CA ASP A 86 -11.49 10.90 15.60
C ASP A 86 -10.23 10.50 16.37
N MET A 87 -10.35 10.51 17.69
CA MET A 87 -9.24 10.27 18.59
C MET A 87 -9.06 8.77 18.85
N ASN A 88 -10.06 7.96 18.51
CA ASN A 88 -10.08 6.55 18.81
C ASN A 88 -9.76 5.64 17.60
N GLY A 89 -9.91 6.17 16.39
CA GLY A 89 -9.60 5.54 15.10
C GLY A 89 -10.73 4.67 14.56
N ASP A 90 -11.98 4.86 14.98
CA ASP A 90 -13.13 4.07 14.51
C ASP A 90 -13.83 4.66 13.29
N GLY A 91 -13.37 5.82 12.80
CA GLY A 91 -13.92 6.51 11.64
C GLY A 91 -15.14 7.38 11.95
N PHE A 92 -15.45 7.60 13.22
CA PHE A 92 -16.52 8.49 13.66
C PHE A 92 -15.99 9.56 14.62
N ARG A 93 -16.69 10.69 14.69
CA ARG A 93 -16.48 11.72 15.70
C ARG A 93 -17.62 11.66 16.69
N ASP A 94 -17.39 10.99 17.81
CA ASP A 94 -18.43 10.75 18.80
C ASP A 94 -17.93 10.90 20.25
N ALA A 95 -18.79 10.56 21.20
CA ALA A 95 -18.48 10.70 22.62
C ALA A 95 -17.28 9.86 23.08
N LEU A 96 -16.90 8.83 22.31
CA LEU A 96 -15.74 7.97 22.58
C LEU A 96 -14.42 8.71 22.34
N ASP A 97 -14.43 9.80 21.56
CA ASP A 97 -13.23 10.59 21.26
C ASP A 97 -12.90 11.61 22.34
N VAL A 98 -13.91 12.05 23.08
CA VAL A 98 -13.82 13.15 24.06
C VAL A 98 -12.72 12.88 25.10
N GLN A 99 -12.69 11.67 25.68
CA GLN A 99 -11.72 11.36 26.72
C GLN A 99 -10.26 11.38 26.21
N LYS A 100 -10.05 10.96 24.96
CA LYS A 100 -8.73 10.95 24.32
C LYS A 100 -8.32 12.36 23.87
N PHE A 101 -9.28 13.15 23.38
CA PHE A 101 -9.07 14.57 23.08
C PHE A 101 -8.60 15.33 24.33
N VAL A 102 -9.34 15.20 25.44
CA VAL A 102 -8.99 15.83 26.72
C VAL A 102 -7.64 15.33 27.25
N SER A 103 -7.37 14.02 27.14
CA SER A 103 -6.07 13.46 27.53
C SER A 103 -4.91 14.05 26.71
N CYS A 104 -5.12 14.31 25.42
CA CYS A 104 -4.09 14.92 24.58
C CYS A 104 -3.87 16.39 24.92
N LEU A 105 -4.95 17.16 25.05
CA LEU A 105 -4.91 18.57 25.43
C LEU A 105 -4.15 18.76 26.76
N THR A 106 -4.45 17.92 27.75
CA THR A 106 -3.79 17.97 29.07
C THR A 106 -2.35 17.42 29.07
N ALA A 107 -1.97 16.64 28.07
CA ALA A 107 -0.59 16.17 27.86
C ALA A 107 0.29 17.14 27.05
N GLY A 108 -0.24 18.31 26.67
CA GLY A 108 0.50 19.34 25.93
C GLY A 108 0.36 19.27 24.41
N GLY A 109 -0.66 18.59 23.90
CA GLY A 109 -1.09 18.79 22.51
C GLY A 109 -0.24 18.11 21.42
N GLY A 110 0.56 17.10 21.78
CA GLY A 110 1.44 16.40 20.84
C GLY A 110 0.75 15.33 19.97
N CYS A 111 -0.58 15.26 19.94
CA CYS A 111 -1.30 14.25 19.17
C CYS A 111 -1.79 14.83 17.82
N SER A 112 -1.54 14.08 16.75
CA SER A 112 -1.78 14.51 15.37
C SER A 112 -3.26 14.74 15.01
N CYS A 113 -4.18 14.24 15.83
CA CYS A 113 -5.62 14.20 15.53
C CYS A 113 -6.48 15.19 16.33
N ALA A 114 -5.91 15.85 17.34
CA ALA A 114 -6.65 16.85 18.11
C ALA A 114 -6.47 18.28 17.58
N ASP A 115 -5.57 18.49 16.60
CA ASP A 115 -5.51 19.72 15.81
C ASP A 115 -6.62 19.64 14.75
N VAL A 116 -7.82 20.05 15.17
CA VAL A 116 -9.05 19.92 14.38
C VAL A 116 -9.32 21.17 13.53
N ASP A 117 -8.67 22.29 13.86
CA ASP A 117 -8.73 23.50 13.04
C ASP A 117 -7.62 23.57 11.97
N GLY A 118 -6.60 22.71 12.07
CA GLY A 118 -5.51 22.57 11.10
C GLY A 118 -4.50 23.71 11.15
N LEU A 119 -4.42 24.46 12.26
CA LEU A 119 -3.56 25.64 12.39
C LEU A 119 -2.18 25.33 12.99
N GLY A 120 -1.84 24.06 13.21
CA GLY A 120 -0.47 23.64 13.50
C GLY A 120 -0.18 23.54 15.01
N GLY A 121 -0.97 22.71 15.69
CA GLY A 121 -0.83 22.38 17.10
C GLY A 121 -2.16 22.38 17.84
N VAL A 122 -2.25 21.64 18.94
CA VAL A 122 -3.48 21.55 19.75
C VAL A 122 -3.53 22.70 20.75
N SER A 123 -4.57 23.51 20.66
CA SER A 123 -4.84 24.69 21.47
C SER A 123 -6.27 24.68 22.00
N ILE A 124 -6.69 25.80 22.61
CA ILE A 124 -8.08 25.96 23.06
C ILE A 124 -9.04 26.20 21.89
N ASP A 125 -8.55 26.67 20.75
CA ASP A 125 -9.36 26.94 19.56
C ASP A 125 -9.90 25.63 18.97
N ASP A 126 -9.12 24.55 19.08
CA ASP A 126 -9.53 23.18 18.74
C ASP A 126 -10.71 22.67 19.56
N CYS A 127 -10.87 23.15 20.80
CA CYS A 127 -11.97 22.68 21.65
C CYS A 127 -13.34 23.10 21.08
N ALA A 128 -13.44 24.32 20.54
CA ALA A 128 -14.68 24.81 19.96
C ALA A 128 -15.05 24.03 18.69
N VAL A 129 -14.06 23.78 17.83
CA VAL A 129 -14.22 23.03 16.59
C VAL A 129 -14.55 21.56 16.86
N PHE A 130 -13.91 20.96 17.87
CA PHE A 130 -14.18 19.58 18.29
C PHE A 130 -15.61 19.41 18.82
N ILE A 131 -16.10 20.37 19.62
CA ILE A 131 -17.48 20.34 20.12
C ILE A 131 -18.49 20.51 18.98
N ASP A 132 -18.25 21.42 18.05
CA ASP A 132 -19.14 21.62 16.89
C ASP A 132 -19.23 20.34 16.04
N SER A 133 -18.08 19.72 15.77
CA SER A 133 -17.98 18.45 15.01
C SER A 133 -18.66 17.28 15.73
N LEU A 134 -18.57 17.22 17.07
CA LEU A 134 -19.25 16.22 17.88
C LEU A 134 -20.77 16.37 17.83
N LEU A 135 -21.26 17.61 17.77
CA LEU A 135 -22.69 17.92 17.75
C LEU A 135 -23.31 17.80 16.36
N SER A 136 -22.53 18.00 15.29
CA SER A 136 -22.99 17.80 13.92
C SER A 136 -23.15 16.33 13.56
N GLY A 137 -22.38 15.43 14.21
CA GLY A 137 -22.41 13.99 13.96
C GLY A 137 -21.96 13.63 12.54
N ASP A 138 -21.19 14.53 11.90
CA ASP A 138 -20.78 14.34 10.52
C ASP A 138 -19.80 13.17 10.42
N PRO A 139 -20.11 12.14 9.60
CA PRO A 139 -19.16 11.07 9.34
C PRO A 139 -17.90 11.66 8.71
N CYS A 140 -16.76 11.05 9.04
CA CYS A 140 -15.48 11.43 8.48
C CYS A 140 -15.50 11.29 6.94
N PRO A 141 -14.78 12.15 6.17
CA PRO A 141 -14.73 12.09 4.70
C PRO A 141 -14.20 10.77 4.14
#